data_AF-A0A7J6SH92-F1
#
_entry.id   AF-A0A7J6SH92-F1
#
_cell.length_a   1.000
_cell.length_b   1.000
_cell.length_c   1.000
_cell.angle_alpha   90.00
_cell.angle_beta   90.00
_cell.angle_gamma   90.00
#
_symmetry.space_group_name_H-M   'P 1'
#
loop_
_entity.id
_entity.type
_entity.pdbx_description
1 polymer ?
#
loop_
_entity_poly.entity_id
_entity_poly.type
_entity_poly.pdbx_seq_one_letter_code
_entity_poly.pdbx_strand_id
1 'polypeptide(L)'
;MSSSSSAVKQKPERAVPRPAKVGDLAHQPEVVSALKEAVGTGNLPHLLFYGPPGNGKTSAILALARELFGPDLWRDRVLELNASDERGIDVIRDKVKKFAQGSGTGVR
;
A
#
# COMPACT_ATOMS: atom_id res chain seq x y z
N MET A 1 -5.16 44.17 22.30
CA MET A 1 -4.16 43.92 21.25
C MET A 1 -3.47 42.60 21.57
N SER A 2 -3.99 41.48 21.07
CA SER A 2 -3.41 40.15 21.29
C SER A 2 -3.29 39.48 19.93
N SER A 3 -2.13 39.62 19.31
CA SER A 3 -1.82 38.98 18.03
C SER A 3 -1.22 37.62 18.33
N SER A 4 -2.07 36.59 18.38
CA SER A 4 -1.63 35.20 18.46
C SER A 4 -0.99 34.81 17.14
N SER A 5 0.33 34.64 17.15
CA SER A 5 1.12 34.18 16.02
C SER A 5 0.79 32.71 15.72
N SER A 6 0.09 32.46 14.62
CA SER A 6 -0.16 31.12 14.11
C SER A 6 1.14 30.53 13.56
N ALA A 7 1.68 29.52 14.25
CA ALA A 7 2.85 28.78 13.80
C ALA A 7 2.60 28.14 12.43
N VAL A 8 3.34 28.60 11.42
CA VAL A 8 3.35 28.00 10.09
C VAL A 8 4.01 26.62 10.19
N LYS A 9 3.25 25.57 9.90
CA LYS A 9 3.73 24.19 9.85
C LYS A 9 4.68 24.04 8.65
N GLN A 10 5.99 24.12 8.88
CA GLN A 10 6.99 23.89 7.83
C GLN A 10 6.90 22.44 7.34
N LYS A 11 6.60 22.26 6.05
CA LYS A 11 6.72 20.98 5.35
C LYS A 11 8.21 20.71 5.12
N PRO A 12 8.75 19.55 5.51
CA PRO A 12 10.18 19.28 5.35
C PRO A 12 10.59 19.36 3.88
N GLU A 13 11.64 20.13 3.61
CA GLU A 13 12.23 20.29 2.28
C GLU A 13 12.79 18.94 1.81
N ARG A 14 12.20 18.45 0.71
CA ARG A 14 12.53 17.23 -0.04
C ARG A 14 12.30 15.88 0.65
N ALA A 15 11.05 15.62 1.04
CA ALA A 15 10.59 14.23 1.17
C ALA A 15 10.65 13.52 -0.20
N VAL A 16 11.43 12.45 -0.31
CA VAL A 16 11.41 11.58 -1.50
C VAL A 16 9.99 11.06 -1.69
N PRO A 17 9.34 11.31 -2.83
CA PRO A 17 7.98 10.86 -3.06
C PRO A 17 7.92 9.32 -3.03
N ARG A 18 6.85 8.77 -2.46
CA ARG A 18 6.64 7.32 -2.49
C ARG A 18 6.47 6.86 -3.95
N PRO A 19 7.13 5.77 -4.36
CA PRO A 19 6.92 5.10 -5.65
C PRO A 19 5.44 5.00 -6.02
N ALA A 20 5.11 5.36 -7.26
CA ALA A 20 3.75 5.23 -7.79
C ALA A 20 3.57 3.92 -8.54
N LYS A 21 4.65 3.43 -9.18
CA LYS A 21 4.70 2.19 -9.96
C LYS A 21 5.78 1.26 -9.41
N VAL A 22 5.65 -0.04 -9.69
CA VAL A 22 6.65 -1.05 -9.28
C VAL A 22 8.01 -0.75 -9.91
N GLY A 23 8.04 -0.19 -11.12
CA GLY A 23 9.28 0.23 -11.78
C GLY A 23 10.04 1.38 -11.09
N ASP A 24 9.38 2.15 -10.21
CA ASP A 24 10.00 3.26 -9.49
C ASP A 24 10.75 2.80 -8.21
N LEU A 25 10.68 1.49 -7.90
CA LEU A 25 11.39 0.91 -6.76
C LEU A 25 12.90 0.85 -7.05
N ALA A 26 13.66 1.61 -6.27
CA ALA A 26 15.11 1.65 -6.41
C ALA A 26 15.78 0.40 -5.81
N HIS A 27 16.90 -0.02 -6.43
CA HIS A 27 17.88 -0.97 -5.88
C HIS A 27 17.37 -2.38 -5.54
N GLN A 28 16.31 -2.87 -6.19
CA GLN A 28 15.80 -4.25 -6.02
C GLN A 28 15.35 -4.87 -7.36
N PRO A 29 16.27 -5.13 -8.31
CA PRO A 29 15.91 -5.53 -9.67
C PRO A 29 15.14 -6.86 -9.73
N GLU A 30 15.53 -7.85 -8.92
CA GLU A 30 14.87 -9.15 -8.86
C GLU A 30 13.42 -9.04 -8.34
N VAL A 31 13.22 -8.28 -7.26
CA VAL A 31 11.89 -8.04 -6.68
C VAL A 31 11.01 -7.30 -7.68
N VAL A 32 11.54 -6.26 -8.33
CA VAL A 32 10.81 -5.50 -9.37
C VAL A 32 10.41 -6.42 -10.52
N SER A 33 11.29 -7.32 -10.95
CA SER A 33 10.98 -8.26 -12.03
C SER A 33 9.87 -9.23 -11.63
N ALA A 34 9.97 -9.86 -10.46
CA ALA A 34 8.96 -10.80 -9.97
C ALA A 34 7.59 -10.13 -9.80
N LEU A 35 7.57 -8.91 -9.25
CA LEU A 35 6.34 -8.14 -9.08
C LEU A 35 5.72 -7.74 -10.42
N LYS A 36 6.52 -7.34 -11.41
CA LYS A 36 6.03 -7.04 -12.77
C LYS A 36 5.42 -8.26 -13.45
N GLU A 37 6.05 -9.43 -13.31
CA GLU A 37 5.50 -10.67 -13.84
C GLU A 37 4.17 -11.05 -13.18
N ALA A 38 4.08 -10.90 -11.85
CA ALA A 38 2.85 -11.15 -11.12
C ALA A 38 1.70 -10.20 -11.54
N VAL A 39 2.00 -8.92 -11.82
CA VAL A 39 1.02 -7.99 -12.38
C VAL A 39 0.61 -8.38 -13.79
N GLY A 40 1.58 -8.71 -14.65
CA GLY A 40 1.32 -9.05 -16.06
C GLY A 40 0.50 -10.32 -16.25
N THR A 41 0.66 -11.31 -15.36
CA THR A 41 -0.11 -12.56 -15.37
C THR A 41 -1.46 -12.44 -14.67
N GLY A 42 -1.67 -11.41 -13.85
CA GLY A 42 -2.84 -11.25 -12.99
C GLY A 42 -2.93 -12.29 -11.87
N ASN A 43 -1.93 -13.16 -11.72
CA ASN A 43 -1.86 -14.19 -10.71
C ASN A 43 -0.87 -13.79 -9.62
N LEU A 44 -1.36 -13.06 -8.62
CA LEU A 44 -0.56 -12.60 -7.50
C LEU A 44 -0.67 -13.59 -6.32
N PRO A 45 0.40 -14.32 -5.96
CA PRO A 45 0.39 -15.17 -4.77
C PRO A 45 0.35 -14.33 -3.49
N HIS A 46 0.11 -14.96 -2.34
CA HIS A 46 0.28 -14.30 -1.05
C HIS A 46 1.77 -13.95 -0.83
N LEU A 47 2.06 -12.67 -0.60
CA LEU A 47 3.42 -12.16 -0.47
C LEU A 47 3.75 -11.78 0.97
N LEU A 48 4.99 -12.06 1.38
CA LEU A 48 5.56 -11.61 2.65
C LEU A 48 6.78 -10.71 2.37
N PHE A 49 6.65 -9.43 2.65
CA PHE A 49 7.75 -8.47 2.53
C PHE A 49 8.46 -8.32 3.88
N TYR A 50 9.76 -8.65 3.94
CA TYR A 50 10.55 -8.58 5.18
C TYR A 50 11.89 -7.85 4.99
N GLY A 51 12.62 -7.61 6.08
CA GLY A 51 13.96 -7.02 6.09
C GLY A 51 14.07 -5.69 6.86
N PRO A 52 15.19 -4.96 6.77
CA PRO A 52 15.44 -3.77 7.59
C PRO A 52 14.48 -2.60 7.28
N PRO A 53 14.27 -1.67 8.23
CA PRO A 53 13.44 -0.49 8.01
C PRO A 53 13.99 0.40 6.88
N GLY A 54 13.12 1.17 6.22
CA GLY A 54 13.53 2.10 5.16
C GLY A 54 13.74 1.49 3.76
N ASN A 55 13.66 0.17 3.58
CA ASN A 55 13.90 -0.49 2.29
C ASN A 55 12.66 -0.61 1.38
N GLY A 56 11.70 0.30 1.51
CA GLY A 56 10.59 0.40 0.55
C GLY A 56 9.53 -0.71 0.58
N LYS A 57 9.45 -1.56 1.61
CA LYS A 57 8.45 -2.65 1.70
C LYS A 57 7.01 -2.16 1.55
N THR A 58 6.60 -1.22 2.42
CA THR A 58 5.27 -0.61 2.36
C THR A 58 5.08 0.14 1.05
N SER A 59 6.12 0.79 0.54
CA SER A 59 6.05 1.48 -0.75
C SER A 59 5.84 0.50 -1.92
N ALA A 60 6.45 -0.68 -1.87
CA ALA A 60 6.36 -1.69 -2.92
C ALA A 60 4.96 -2.27 -3.03
N ILE A 61 4.34 -2.66 -1.92
CA ILE A 61 2.97 -3.21 -1.94
C ILE A 61 1.94 -2.15 -2.37
N LEU A 62 2.12 -0.88 -1.98
CA LEU A 62 1.25 0.21 -2.40
C LEU A 62 1.40 0.52 -3.91
N ALA A 63 2.62 0.51 -4.43
CA ALA A 63 2.87 0.68 -5.86
C ALA A 63 2.27 -0.48 -6.67
N LEU A 64 2.47 -1.71 -6.20
CA LEU A 64 1.90 -2.91 -6.81
C LEU A 64 0.37 -2.86 -6.87
N ALA A 65 -0.27 -2.52 -5.76
CA ALA A 65 -1.73 -2.48 -5.66
C ALA A 65 -2.35 -1.41 -6.57
N ARG A 66 -1.69 -0.26 -6.72
CA ARG A 66 -2.09 0.79 -7.68
C ARG A 66 -1.92 0.34 -9.12
N GLU A 67 -0.87 -0.41 -9.43
CA GLU A 67 -0.60 -0.91 -10.77
C GLU A 67 -1.57 -2.04 -11.16
N LEU A 68 -1.96 -2.90 -10.20
CA LEU A 68 -2.88 -4.02 -10.42
C LEU A 68 -4.34 -3.56 -10.62
N PHE A 69 -4.82 -2.61 -9.82
CA PHE A 69 -6.23 -2.18 -9.86
C PHE A 69 -6.45 -0.85 -10.58
N GLY A 70 -5.40 -0.11 -10.91
CA GLY A 70 -5.49 1.24 -11.45
C GLY A 70 -5.93 2.27 -10.40
N PRO A 71 -5.96 3.57 -10.77
CA PRO A 71 -6.21 4.67 -9.84
C PRO A 71 -7.63 4.70 -9.26
N ASP A 72 -8.61 4.19 -10.01
CA ASP A 72 -10.02 4.29 -9.66
C ASP A 72 -10.46 3.18 -8.70
N LEU A 73 -10.09 1.93 -9.00
CA LEU A 73 -10.54 0.75 -8.23
C LEU A 73 -9.63 0.41 -7.04
N TRP A 74 -8.42 0.98 -6.97
CA TRP A 74 -7.44 0.69 -5.91
C TRP A 74 -8.03 0.90 -4.51
N ARG A 75 -8.79 1.99 -4.29
CA ARG A 75 -9.32 2.34 -2.95
C ARG A 75 -10.38 1.36 -2.48
N ASP A 76 -11.13 0.78 -3.42
CA ASP A 76 -12.25 -0.11 -3.11
C ASP A 76 -11.81 -1.57 -3.03
N ARG A 77 -10.74 -1.93 -3.75
CA ARG A 77 -10.24 -3.31 -3.86
C ARG A 77 -9.04 -3.61 -2.96
N VAL A 78 -8.57 -2.66 -2.17
CA VAL A 78 -7.42 -2.84 -1.28
C VAL A 78 -7.78 -2.47 0.15
N LEU A 79 -7.57 -3.43 1.06
CA LEU A 79 -7.67 -3.22 2.49
C LEU A 79 -6.25 -3.15 3.08
N GLU A 80 -5.81 -1.95 3.48
CA GLU A 80 -4.57 -1.75 4.23
C GLU A 80 -4.86 -1.78 5.72
N LEU A 81 -4.21 -2.69 6.45
CA LEU A 81 -4.29 -2.75 7.91
C LEU A 81 -2.89 -2.53 8.49
N ASN A 82 -2.73 -1.47 9.28
CA ASN A 82 -1.49 -1.15 9.97
C ASN A 82 -1.54 -1.58 11.44
N ALA A 83 -0.38 -1.96 11.97
CA ALA A 83 -0.24 -2.44 13.35
C ALA A 83 -0.51 -1.35 14.41
N SER A 84 -0.43 -0.06 14.05
CA SER A 84 -0.79 1.05 14.95
C SER A 84 -2.29 1.18 15.16
N ASP A 85 -3.07 0.85 14.12
CA ASP A 85 -4.47 1.25 14.05
C ASP A 85 -5.40 0.11 14.51
N GLU A 86 -5.01 -1.15 14.30
CA GLU A 86 -5.92 -2.29 14.46
C GLU A 86 -5.21 -3.55 15.00
N ARG A 87 -5.25 -3.76 16.32
CA ARG A 87 -4.50 -4.84 17.02
C ARG A 87 -5.36 -5.97 17.60
N GLY A 88 -6.68 -5.93 17.40
CA GLY A 88 -7.60 -6.91 17.97
C GLY A 88 -7.81 -8.15 17.11
N ILE A 89 -7.99 -9.32 17.73
CA ILE A 89 -8.38 -10.54 17.03
C ILE A 89 -9.71 -10.38 16.27
N ASP A 90 -10.58 -9.51 16.76
CA ASP A 90 -11.89 -9.21 16.17
C ASP A 90 -11.75 -8.54 14.81
N VAL A 91 -10.68 -7.75 14.58
CA VAL A 91 -10.39 -7.15 13.27
C VAL A 91 -10.17 -8.23 12.21
N ILE A 92 -9.41 -9.27 12.56
CA ILE A 92 -9.16 -10.39 11.66
C ILE A 92 -10.45 -11.17 11.40
N ARG A 93 -11.21 -11.46 12.46
CA ARG A 93 -12.45 -12.27 12.38
C ARG A 93 -13.56 -11.58 11.61
N ASP A 94 -13.68 -10.26 11.72
CA ASP A 94 -14.76 -9.51 11.11
C ASP A 94 -14.32 -8.74 9.86
N LYS A 95 -13.41 -7.76 9.97
CA LYS A 95 -13.05 -6.88 8.86
C LYS A 95 -12.35 -7.65 7.73
N VAL A 96 -11.30 -8.40 8.04
CA VAL A 96 -10.54 -9.15 7.02
C VAL A 96 -11.42 -10.22 6.38
N LYS A 97 -12.18 -10.96 7.19
CA LYS A 97 -13.10 -11.99 6.68
C LYS A 97 -14.19 -11.41 5.78
N LYS A 98 -14.86 -10.34 6.20
CA LYS A 98 -15.91 -9.68 5.39
C LYS A 98 -15.35 -9.13 4.09
N PHE A 99 -14.17 -8.51 4.13
CA PHE A 99 -13.52 -7.99 2.93
C PHE A 99 -13.15 -9.11 1.95
N ALA A 100 -12.56 -10.21 2.44
CA ALA A 100 -12.21 -11.37 1.62
C ALA A 100 -13.43 -12.09 1.02
N GLN A 101 -14.60 -12.03 1.68
CA GLN A 101 -15.85 -12.58 1.17
C GLN A 101 -16.54 -11.63 0.17
N GLY A 102 -16.49 -10.32 0.41
CA GLY A 102 -17.11 -9.30 -0.44
C GLY A 102 -16.36 -9.03 -1.74
N SER A 103 -15.05 -9.30 -1.78
CA SER A 103 -14.23 -9.18 -2.99
C SER A 103 -14.54 -10.24 -4.07
N GLY A 104 -15.43 -11.20 -3.78
CA GLY A 104 -15.88 -12.24 -4.71
C GLY A 104 -17.12 -11.90 -5.55
N THR A 105 -17.85 -10.82 -5.26
CA THR A 105 -19.04 -10.42 -6.05
C THR A 105 -18.72 -9.30 -7.01
N GLY A 106 -17.82 -9.57 -7.95
CA GLY A 106 -17.87 -8.90 -9.24
C GLY A 106 -19.13 -9.40 -9.95
N VAL A 107 -20.14 -8.54 -10.02
CA VAL A 107 -21.24 -8.68 -10.97
C VAL A 107 -20.66 -9.13 -12.31
N ARG A 108 -21.05 -10.33 -12.73
CA ARG A 108 -21.12 -10.73 -14.13
C ARG A 108 -22.59 -10.66 -14.52
#